data_AF-A0A2R4MIX6-F1
#
_entry.id   AF-A0A2R4MIX6-F1
#
_cell.length_a   1.000
_cell.length_b   1.000
_cell.length_c   1.000
_cell.angle_alpha   90.00
_cell.angle_beta   90.00
_cell.angle_gamma   90.00
#
_symmetry.space_group_name_H-M   'P 1'
#
loop_
_entity.id
_entity.type
_entity.pdbx_description
1 polymer ?
#
loop_
_entity_poly.entity_id
_entity_poly.type
_entity_poly.pdbx_seq_one_letter_code
_entity_poly.pdbx_strand_id
1 'polypeptide(L)'
;MSKSEIYNDITNAIVAHLESINLDDYEAPFGSLCEFGLPHNPTTESNYSGVNIVNLWVSQFSKGYSSARWATFNQWKKLGGKVRKGEKSTPIIFYKTRLIKDTNEQGEEDEKSIPMLKMHRVFNLDQIEGIELESQSAKELTNLVDRIALADEFCKNTGAKIIENGRKAFYQPSTDSITMPAPELFNDTKTATATENFYSVLFHELTHWSGGKSRLNRDLKGLKQNKSAYAFEELIAELGAAFLCPKFNIGQFARKDHAQYIASWLKVMKDDPKFVFKASAAANNAVAYLEGLQSDMSEAA
;
A
#
# COMPACT_ATOMS: atom_id res chain seq x y z
N MET A 1 7.42 -22.02 12.45
CA MET A 1 7.26 -21.56 11.06
C MET A 1 8.55 -20.88 10.64
N SER A 2 9.19 -21.37 9.58
CA SER A 2 10.41 -20.78 9.02
C SER A 2 10.10 -19.46 8.31
N LYS A 3 11.13 -18.63 8.07
CA LYS A 3 11.01 -17.39 7.30
C LYS A 3 10.45 -17.65 5.88
N SER A 4 10.80 -18.79 5.29
CA SER A 4 10.35 -19.19 3.96
C SER A 4 8.85 -19.51 3.95
N GLU A 5 8.39 -20.28 4.95
CA GLU A 5 6.96 -20.60 5.11
C GLU A 5 6.10 -19.34 5.26
N ILE A 6 6.56 -18.34 6.03
CA ILE A 6 5.83 -17.08 6.18
C ILE A 6 5.67 -16.34 4.85
N TYR A 7 6.74 -16.26 4.05
CA TYR A 7 6.69 -15.62 2.73
C TYR A 7 5.73 -16.36 1.80
N ASN A 8 5.76 -17.69 1.81
CA ASN A 8 4.85 -18.52 1.01
C ASN A 8 3.39 -18.34 1.42
N ASP A 9 3.07 -18.44 2.72
CA ASP A 9 1.69 -18.37 3.20
C ASP A 9 1.02 -17.04 2.83
N ILE A 10 1.72 -15.93 3.04
CA ILE A 10 1.22 -14.59 2.70
C ILE A 10 1.12 -14.42 1.18
N THR A 11 2.13 -14.84 0.42
CA THR A 11 2.10 -14.70 -1.04
C THR A 11 1.00 -15.53 -1.66
N ASN A 12 0.78 -16.75 -1.19
CA ASN A 12 -0.27 -17.64 -1.68
C ASN A 12 -1.66 -17.05 -1.42
N ALA A 13 -1.88 -16.40 -0.27
CA ALA A 13 -3.15 -15.70 0.00
C ALA A 13 -3.38 -14.56 -0.99
N ILE A 14 -2.35 -13.77 -1.29
CA ILE A 14 -2.41 -12.67 -2.26
C ILE A 14 -2.64 -13.19 -3.67
N VAL A 15 -1.92 -14.24 -4.08
CA VAL A 15 -2.08 -14.91 -5.38
C VAL A 15 -3.52 -15.42 -5.54
N ALA A 16 -4.07 -16.09 -4.52
CA ALA A 16 -5.44 -16.61 -4.58
C ALA A 16 -6.49 -15.49 -4.76
N HIS A 17 -6.27 -14.33 -4.14
CA HIS A 17 -7.16 -13.18 -4.36
C HIS A 17 -7.03 -12.63 -5.79
N LEU A 18 -5.80 -12.43 -6.27
CA LEU A 18 -5.57 -11.92 -7.63
C LEU A 18 -6.10 -12.87 -8.71
N GLU A 19 -6.07 -14.18 -8.48
CA GLU A 19 -6.69 -15.19 -9.36
C GLU A 19 -8.21 -15.16 -9.36
N SER A 20 -8.86 -14.61 -8.31
CA SER A 20 -10.32 -14.47 -8.26
C SER A 20 -10.86 -13.25 -9.03
N ILE A 21 -9.98 -12.32 -9.43
CA ILE A 21 -10.37 -11.10 -10.13
C ILE A 21 -10.75 -11.46 -11.57
N ASN A 22 -11.94 -11.02 -12.00
CA ASN A 22 -12.36 -11.14 -13.38
C ASN A 22 -11.58 -10.14 -14.25
N LEU A 23 -10.76 -10.64 -15.17
CA LEU A 23 -9.98 -9.80 -16.09
C LEU A 23 -10.84 -9.16 -17.20
N ASP A 24 -12.07 -9.64 -17.41
CA ASP A 24 -12.99 -9.14 -18.44
C ASP A 24 -13.88 -7.97 -17.95
N ASP A 25 -14.12 -7.85 -16.63
CA ASP A 25 -14.81 -6.71 -15.97
C ASP A 25 -13.81 -6.05 -15.01
N TYR A 26 -12.81 -5.40 -15.60
CA TYR A 26 -11.56 -5.09 -14.93
C TYR A 26 -11.67 -3.93 -13.94
N GLU A 27 -11.40 -4.21 -12.65
CA GLU A 27 -11.23 -3.25 -11.56
C GLU A 27 -9.77 -3.29 -11.04
N ALA A 28 -9.32 -2.20 -10.38
CA ALA A 28 -7.97 -2.14 -9.83
C ALA A 28 -7.82 -3.26 -8.78
N PRO A 29 -6.73 -4.05 -8.81
CA PRO A 29 -6.66 -5.29 -8.04
C PRO A 29 -6.63 -5.08 -6.54
N PHE A 30 -6.29 -3.87 -6.09
CA PHE A 30 -6.35 -3.46 -4.70
C PHE A 30 -7.38 -2.34 -4.46
N GLY A 31 -8.08 -1.88 -5.50
CA GLY A 31 -8.94 -0.70 -5.39
C GLY A 31 -10.18 -0.92 -4.53
N SER A 32 -10.85 -2.06 -4.68
CA SER A 32 -11.94 -2.47 -3.79
C SER A 32 -11.46 -2.73 -2.35
N LEU A 33 -10.17 -3.00 -2.16
CA LEU A 33 -9.60 -3.18 -0.83
C LEU A 33 -9.33 -1.85 -0.13
N CYS A 34 -9.10 -0.78 -0.90
CA CYS A 34 -8.85 0.56 -0.40
C CYS A 34 -10.08 1.21 0.26
N GLU A 35 -11.30 0.79 -0.11
CA GLU A 35 -12.56 1.37 0.40
C GLU A 35 -12.68 1.31 1.93
N PHE A 36 -12.05 0.30 2.54
CA PHE A 36 -12.08 0.13 4.00
C PHE A 36 -11.13 1.06 4.75
N GLY A 37 -10.31 1.84 4.04
CA GLY A 37 -9.21 2.57 4.65
C GLY A 37 -7.96 1.71 4.85
N LEU A 38 -6.90 2.34 5.36
CA LEU A 38 -5.69 1.61 5.75
C LEU A 38 -5.97 0.75 6.99
N PRO A 39 -5.52 -0.52 7.01
CA PRO A 39 -5.57 -1.34 8.20
C PRO A 39 -4.78 -0.66 9.31
N HIS A 40 -5.35 -0.56 10.51
CA HIS A 40 -4.69 0.11 11.64
C HIS A 40 -4.90 -0.62 12.95
N ASN A 41 -4.00 -0.36 13.89
CA ASN A 41 -4.08 -0.94 15.23
C ASN A 41 -4.86 0.00 16.16
N PRO A 42 -6.04 -0.39 16.68
CA PRO A 42 -6.86 0.48 17.53
C PRO A 42 -6.26 0.74 18.92
N THR A 43 -5.19 0.02 19.32
CA THR A 43 -4.49 0.27 20.59
C THR A 43 -3.35 1.29 20.44
N THR A 44 -2.72 1.37 19.26
CA THR A 44 -1.60 2.31 19.01
C THR A 44 -1.97 3.44 18.06
N GLU A 45 -3.16 3.39 17.48
CA GLU A 45 -3.69 4.30 16.45
C GLU A 45 -2.80 4.39 15.20
N SER A 46 -1.89 3.44 15.02
CA SER A 46 -0.93 3.43 13.92
C SER A 46 -1.43 2.56 12.77
N ASN A 47 -1.25 3.04 11.55
CA ASN A 47 -1.48 2.24 10.34
C ASN A 47 -0.44 1.11 10.23
N TYR A 48 -0.86 -0.03 9.71
CA TYR A 48 0.05 -1.07 9.22
C TYR A 48 0.76 -0.58 7.95
N SER A 49 1.91 -1.19 7.63
CA SER A 49 2.80 -0.75 6.54
C SER A 49 3.23 -1.89 5.63
N GLY A 50 3.58 -1.54 4.39
CA GLY A 50 4.07 -2.45 3.36
C GLY A 50 3.16 -3.66 3.13
N VAL A 51 3.74 -4.86 3.11
CA VAL A 51 3.00 -6.10 2.79
C VAL A 51 1.88 -6.41 3.79
N ASN A 52 1.96 -5.88 5.02
CA ASN A 52 0.89 -6.09 5.99
C ASN A 52 -0.41 -5.42 5.54
N ILE A 53 -0.34 -4.27 4.85
CA ILE A 53 -1.53 -3.61 4.29
C ILE A 53 -2.22 -4.58 3.32
N VAL A 54 -1.47 -5.06 2.32
CA VAL A 54 -1.97 -5.96 1.28
C VAL A 54 -2.53 -7.26 1.88
N ASN A 55 -1.80 -7.88 2.80
CA ASN A 55 -2.24 -9.14 3.42
C ASN A 55 -3.50 -8.98 4.27
N LEU A 56 -3.60 -7.90 5.05
CA LEU A 56 -4.77 -7.63 5.87
C LEU A 56 -6.00 -7.29 5.01
N TRP A 57 -5.81 -6.51 3.95
CA TRP A 57 -6.85 -6.24 2.96
C TRP A 57 -7.36 -7.49 2.25
N VAL A 58 -6.48 -8.36 1.77
CA VAL A 58 -6.88 -9.64 1.17
C VAL A 58 -7.63 -10.51 2.18
N SER A 59 -7.16 -10.55 3.43
CA SER A 59 -7.86 -11.25 4.51
C SER A 59 -9.22 -10.64 4.83
N GLN A 60 -9.35 -9.31 4.76
CA GLN A 60 -10.58 -8.57 5.00
C GLN A 60 -11.62 -8.92 3.95
N PHE A 61 -11.25 -8.78 2.68
CA PHE A 61 -12.10 -9.09 1.54
C PHE A 61 -12.54 -10.55 1.51
N SER A 62 -11.58 -11.49 1.59
CA SER A 62 -11.88 -12.94 1.51
C SER A 62 -12.75 -13.46 2.65
N LYS A 63 -12.79 -12.77 3.78
CA LYS A 63 -13.61 -13.14 4.94
C LYS A 63 -14.86 -12.26 5.11
N GLY A 64 -15.03 -11.24 4.26
CA GLY A 64 -16.13 -10.29 4.37
C GLY A 64 -16.09 -9.45 5.65
N TYR A 65 -14.90 -9.13 6.16
CA TYR A 65 -14.78 -8.21 7.30
C TYR A 65 -15.00 -6.76 6.83
N SER A 66 -15.70 -5.99 7.64
CA SER A 66 -16.09 -4.60 7.40
C SER A 66 -15.14 -3.59 8.05
N SER A 67 -14.49 -3.96 9.15
CA SER A 67 -13.61 -3.06 9.90
C SER A 67 -12.16 -3.09 9.40
N ALA A 68 -11.50 -1.92 9.32
CA ALA A 68 -10.05 -1.82 9.10
C ALA A 68 -9.22 -1.98 10.39
N ARG A 69 -9.85 -2.30 11.53
CA ARG A 69 -9.16 -2.41 12.82
C ARG A 69 -8.65 -3.82 13.05
N TRP A 70 -7.34 -3.92 13.24
CA TRP A 70 -6.65 -5.19 13.48
C TRP A 70 -5.78 -5.10 14.72
N ALA A 71 -5.93 -6.04 15.65
CA ALA A 71 -5.10 -6.09 16.84
C ALA A 71 -4.78 -7.52 17.25
N THR A 72 -3.73 -7.68 18.05
CA THR A 72 -3.40 -8.99 18.63
C THR A 72 -4.45 -9.42 19.66
N PHE A 73 -4.53 -10.72 19.94
CA PHE A 73 -5.43 -11.26 20.98
C PHE A 73 -5.30 -10.50 22.31
N ASN A 74 -4.06 -10.23 22.75
CA ASN A 74 -3.82 -9.54 24.01
C ASN A 74 -4.23 -8.05 23.97
N GLN A 75 -4.15 -7.40 22.81
CA GLN A 75 -4.63 -6.02 22.64
C GLN A 75 -6.16 -5.98 22.72
N TRP A 76 -6.86 -6.87 22.02
CA TRP A 76 -8.32 -6.98 22.12
C TRP A 76 -8.79 -7.27 23.54
N LYS A 77 -8.11 -8.20 24.23
CA LYS A 77 -8.39 -8.50 25.65
C LYS A 77 -8.23 -7.28 26.55
N LYS A 78 -7.20 -6.46 26.33
CA LYS A 78 -6.98 -5.21 27.10
C LYS A 78 -8.07 -4.18 26.86
N LEU A 79 -8.63 -4.14 25.66
CA LEU A 79 -9.76 -3.29 25.29
C LEU A 79 -11.11 -3.84 25.80
N GLY A 80 -11.13 -4.96 26.55
CA GLY A 80 -12.35 -5.59 27.07
C GLY A 80 -12.98 -6.62 26.13
N GLY A 81 -12.40 -6.84 24.96
CA GLY A 81 -12.96 -7.69 23.92
C GLY A 81 -12.45 -9.12 23.99
N LYS A 82 -13.23 -10.03 23.42
CA LYS A 82 -12.91 -11.45 23.36
C LYS A 82 -13.01 -11.94 21.93
N VAL A 83 -11.98 -12.63 21.45
CA VAL A 83 -12.06 -13.30 20.15
C VAL A 83 -13.12 -14.40 20.22
N ARG A 84 -14.07 -14.42 19.28
CA ARG A 84 -15.11 -15.46 19.23
C ARG A 84 -14.50 -16.85 19.06
N LYS A 85 -15.14 -17.85 19.66
CA LYS A 85 -14.64 -19.22 19.62
C LYS A 85 -14.61 -19.74 18.18
N GLY A 86 -13.45 -20.24 17.75
CA GLY A 86 -13.26 -20.85 16.41
C GLY A 86 -12.63 -19.90 15.38
N GLU A 87 -12.60 -18.60 15.65
CA GLU A 87 -12.00 -17.59 14.77
C GLU A 87 -10.51 -17.85 14.51
N LYS A 88 -10.07 -17.56 13.29
CA LYS A 88 -8.67 -17.72 12.86
C LYS A 88 -8.02 -16.36 12.71
N SER A 89 -6.83 -16.22 13.28
CA SER A 89 -6.01 -15.01 13.15
C SER A 89 -5.37 -14.88 11.77
N THR A 90 -5.08 -13.66 11.36
CA THR A 90 -4.25 -13.34 10.19
C THR A 90 -2.81 -13.07 10.62
N PRO A 91 -1.78 -13.68 9.98
CA PRO A 91 -0.39 -13.42 10.30
C PRO A 91 0.04 -12.06 9.75
N ILE A 92 0.86 -11.34 10.51
CA ILE A 92 1.53 -10.11 10.06
C ILE A 92 3.01 -10.18 10.42
N ILE A 93 3.84 -9.40 9.73
CA ILE A 93 5.28 -9.39 9.94
C ILE A 93 5.81 -8.01 10.36
N PHE A 94 6.81 -7.99 11.23
CA PHE A 94 7.59 -6.81 11.56
C PHE A 94 9.06 -7.11 11.37
N TYR A 95 9.81 -6.17 10.79
CA TYR A 95 11.25 -6.22 10.80
C TYR A 95 11.75 -5.50 12.05
N LYS A 96 12.46 -6.22 12.92
CA LYS A 96 13.12 -5.66 14.09
C LYS A 96 14.63 -5.84 13.93
N THR A 97 15.38 -4.76 14.09
CA THR A 97 16.83 -4.82 14.14
C THR A 97 17.29 -5.43 15.46
N ARG A 98 18.19 -6.41 15.40
CA ARG A 98 18.91 -6.94 16.56
C ARG A 98 20.38 -6.62 16.41
N LEU A 99 20.95 -5.99 17.43
CA LEU A 99 22.40 -5.82 17.54
C LEU A 99 22.99 -7.13 18.08
N ILE A 100 24.01 -7.63 17.39
CA ILE A 100 24.77 -8.81 17.79
C ILE A 100 26.22 -8.38 17.87
N LYS A 101 26.88 -8.76 18.96
CA LYS A 101 28.33 -8.63 19.06
C LYS A 101 28.94 -9.76 18.24
N ASP A 102 29.80 -9.39 17.31
CA ASP A 102 30.57 -10.30 16.48
C ASP A 102 32.05 -9.96 16.68
N THR A 103 32.90 -10.96 16.81
CA THR A 103 34.33 -10.73 16.99
C THR A 103 34.99 -10.81 15.62
N ASN A 104 35.61 -9.72 15.17
CA ASN A 104 36.32 -9.73 13.90
C ASN A 104 37.57 -10.62 13.94
N GLU A 105 38.20 -10.86 12.78
CA GLU A 105 39.41 -11.71 12.67
C GLU A 105 40.60 -11.20 13.51
N GLN A 106 40.52 -9.97 14.03
CA GLN A 106 41.54 -9.31 14.85
C GLN A 106 41.23 -9.38 16.35
N GLY A 107 40.11 -10.01 16.76
CA GLY A 107 39.73 -10.17 18.16
C GLY A 107 38.96 -8.99 18.76
N GLU A 108 38.55 -8.00 17.95
CA GLU A 108 37.77 -6.84 18.41
C GLU A 108 36.27 -7.14 18.35
N GLU A 109 35.50 -6.71 19.37
CA GLU A 109 34.04 -6.82 19.39
C GLU A 109 33.42 -5.72 18.51
N ASP A 110 32.88 -6.11 17.36
CA ASP A 110 32.07 -5.26 16.48
C ASP A 110 30.56 -5.53 16.70
N GLU A 111 29.76 -4.48 16.82
CA GLU A 111 28.30 -4.61 16.85
C GLU A 111 27.74 -4.68 15.42
N LYS A 112 27.28 -5.86 15.02
CA LYS A 112 26.56 -6.06 13.75
C LYS A 112 25.05 -5.97 13.96
N SER A 113 24.42 -5.13 13.15
CA SER A 113 22.97 -4.98 13.07
C SER A 113 22.39 -6.03 12.11
N ILE A 114 21.61 -6.98 12.62
CA ILE A 114 20.95 -8.00 11.80
C ILE A 114 19.42 -7.80 11.84
N PRO A 115 18.75 -7.70 10.67
CA PRO A 115 17.30 -7.60 10.61
C PRO A 115 16.64 -8.94 10.92
N MET A 116 15.81 -8.96 11.96
CA MET A 116 15.01 -10.10 12.37
C MET A 116 13.55 -9.92 11.93
N LEU A 117 13.02 -10.91 11.21
CA LEU A 117 11.59 -10.99 10.89
C LEU A 117 10.84 -11.55 12.11
N LYS A 118 9.89 -10.78 12.64
CA LYS A 118 9.00 -11.21 13.73
C LYS A 118 7.58 -11.32 13.21
N MET A 119 6.98 -12.48 13.38
CA MET A 119 5.58 -12.71 13.05
C MET A 119 4.70 -12.43 14.27
N HIS A 120 3.59 -11.75 14.04
CA HIS A 120 2.50 -11.60 15.00
C HIS A 120 1.20 -12.13 14.39
N ARG A 121 0.23 -12.46 15.25
CA ARG A 121 -1.09 -12.91 14.83
C ARG A 121 -2.11 -11.87 15.29
N VAL A 122 -2.88 -11.35 14.36
CA VAL A 122 -3.90 -10.33 14.60
C VAL A 122 -5.28 -10.84 14.23
N PHE A 123 -6.29 -10.23 14.83
CA PHE A 123 -7.70 -10.49 14.59
C PHE A 123 -8.34 -9.16 14.19
N ASN A 124 -9.28 -9.23 13.25
CA ASN A 124 -10.12 -8.11 12.87
C ASN A 124 -11.14 -7.81 14.00
N LEU A 125 -11.59 -6.56 14.13
CA LEU A 125 -12.67 -6.19 15.05
C LEU A 125 -13.93 -7.06 14.84
N ASP A 126 -14.24 -7.40 13.60
CA ASP A 126 -15.39 -8.21 13.24
C ASP A 126 -15.33 -9.63 13.83
N GLN A 127 -14.17 -10.07 14.35
CA GLN A 127 -13.96 -11.35 15.02
C GLN A 127 -14.12 -11.27 16.55
N ILE A 128 -14.40 -10.09 17.09
CA ILE A 128 -14.39 -9.79 18.52
C ILE A 128 -15.82 -9.66 19.04
N GLU A 129 -16.09 -10.22 20.21
CA GLU A 129 -17.32 -10.04 20.99
C GLU A 129 -17.02 -9.21 22.26
N GLY A 130 -18.04 -8.54 22.81
CA GLY A 130 -17.92 -7.79 24.06
C GLY A 130 -17.18 -6.46 23.95
N ILE A 131 -16.93 -5.98 22.73
CA ILE A 131 -16.45 -4.65 22.44
C ILE A 131 -17.42 -3.99 21.48
N GLU A 132 -17.96 -2.86 21.88
CA GLU A 132 -18.40 -1.82 20.96
C GLU A 132 -17.30 -0.76 21.01
N LEU A 133 -16.34 -0.86 20.08
CA LEU A 133 -15.58 0.35 19.77
C LEU A 133 -16.60 1.28 19.16
N GLU A 134 -16.59 2.55 19.56
CA GLU A 134 -17.28 3.57 18.79
C GLU A 134 -16.97 3.28 17.32
N SER A 135 -18.02 3.23 16.48
CA SER A 135 -17.81 3.46 15.05
C SER A 135 -16.86 4.66 15.00
N GLN A 136 -15.87 4.69 14.12
CA GLN A 136 -15.29 5.98 13.79
C GLN A 136 -16.46 6.76 13.21
N SER A 137 -17.26 7.36 14.08
CA SER A 137 -18.36 8.24 13.77
C SER A 137 -17.62 9.37 13.15
N ALA A 138 -17.60 9.40 11.81
CA ALA A 138 -17.22 10.55 11.05
C ALA A 138 -16.14 11.38 11.77
N LYS A 139 -14.88 10.87 11.87
CA LYS A 139 -13.78 11.82 11.78
C LYS A 139 -14.11 12.50 10.47
N GLU A 140 -14.63 13.72 10.59
CA GLU A 140 -15.69 14.30 9.77
C GLU A 140 -15.59 13.78 8.35
N LEU A 141 -16.69 13.29 7.76
CA LEU A 141 -16.71 13.09 6.31
C LEU A 141 -16.36 14.46 5.73
N THR A 142 -15.06 14.73 5.55
CA THR A 142 -14.53 15.87 4.86
C THR A 142 -15.33 15.84 3.58
N ASN A 143 -16.04 16.92 3.33
CA ASN A 143 -16.89 16.92 2.16
C ASN A 143 -15.97 16.69 0.94
N LEU A 144 -16.55 16.34 -0.20
CA LEU A 144 -15.74 16.03 -1.37
C LEU A 144 -14.76 17.16 -1.73
N VAL A 145 -15.14 18.42 -1.48
CA VAL A 145 -14.31 19.60 -1.72
C VAL A 145 -13.05 19.60 -0.84
N ASP A 146 -13.21 19.36 0.46
CA ASP A 146 -12.09 19.35 1.40
C ASP A 146 -11.11 18.21 1.10
N ARG A 147 -11.61 17.03 0.70
CA ARG A 147 -10.77 15.88 0.31
C ARG A 147 -9.90 16.20 -0.91
N ILE A 148 -10.52 16.80 -1.92
CA ILE A 148 -9.84 17.19 -3.16
C ILE A 148 -8.80 18.28 -2.86
N ALA A 149 -9.14 19.27 -2.03
CA ALA A 149 -8.21 20.33 -1.64
C ALA A 149 -6.97 19.76 -0.92
N LEU A 150 -7.16 18.77 -0.02
CA LEU A 150 -6.04 18.07 0.64
C LEU A 150 -5.19 17.28 -0.35
N ALA A 151 -5.80 16.62 -1.35
CA ALA A 151 -5.07 15.90 -2.38
C ALA A 151 -4.29 16.85 -3.31
N ASP A 152 -4.87 17.99 -3.68
CA ASP A 152 -4.20 19.05 -4.44
C ASP A 152 -3.00 19.61 -3.70
N GLU A 153 -3.18 19.96 -2.43
CA GLU A 153 -2.10 20.47 -1.60
C GLU A 153 -0.98 19.43 -1.47
N PHE A 154 -1.34 18.17 -1.22
CA PHE A 154 -0.38 17.07 -1.16
C PHE A 154 0.43 16.95 -2.44
N CYS A 155 -0.24 16.93 -3.61
CA CYS A 155 0.40 16.85 -4.92
C CYS A 155 1.29 18.07 -5.19
N LYS A 156 0.85 19.27 -4.84
CA LYS A 156 1.61 20.51 -5.00
C LYS A 156 2.87 20.53 -4.14
N ASN A 157 2.77 20.10 -2.89
CA ASN A 157 3.89 20.06 -1.94
C ASN A 157 5.00 19.09 -2.37
N THR A 158 4.70 18.10 -3.22
CA THR A 158 5.74 17.23 -3.78
C THR A 158 6.79 17.99 -4.61
N GLY A 159 6.43 19.16 -5.16
CA GLY A 159 7.27 19.90 -6.09
C GLY A 159 7.50 19.21 -7.44
N ALA A 160 6.78 18.11 -7.73
CA ALA A 160 6.86 17.44 -9.01
C ALA A 160 6.37 18.35 -10.14
N LYS A 161 7.09 18.36 -11.27
CA LYS A 161 6.66 19.08 -12.47
C LYS A 161 5.52 18.31 -13.14
N ILE A 162 4.28 18.71 -12.88
CA ILE A 162 3.08 18.12 -13.48
C ILE A 162 2.64 18.96 -14.69
N ILE A 163 2.41 18.30 -15.82
CA ILE A 163 2.03 18.94 -17.09
C ILE A 163 0.69 18.35 -17.55
N GLU A 164 -0.36 19.16 -17.54
CA GLU A 164 -1.74 18.79 -17.88
C GLU A 164 -2.09 19.11 -19.34
N ASN A 165 -1.38 18.47 -20.28
CA ASN A 165 -1.64 18.64 -21.71
C ASN A 165 -1.39 17.36 -22.52
N GLY A 166 -1.30 16.21 -21.83
CA GLY A 166 -1.04 14.92 -22.45
C GLY A 166 -2.32 14.24 -22.96
N ARG A 167 -2.13 13.18 -23.74
CA ARG A 167 -3.21 12.20 -24.06
C ARG A 167 -3.19 10.97 -23.14
N LYS A 168 -2.11 10.79 -22.38
CA LYS A 168 -1.88 9.66 -21.47
C LYS A 168 -1.12 10.16 -20.24
N ALA A 169 -1.34 9.51 -19.10
CA ALA A 169 -0.57 9.72 -17.90
C ALA A 169 0.75 8.94 -17.96
N PHE A 170 1.87 9.57 -17.58
CA PHE A 170 3.16 8.90 -17.37
C PHE A 170 4.15 9.83 -16.66
N TYR A 171 5.00 9.25 -15.82
CA TYR A 171 6.26 9.85 -15.38
C TYR A 171 7.36 9.62 -16.43
N GLN A 172 8.09 10.69 -16.77
CA GLN A 172 9.21 10.65 -17.70
C GLN A 172 10.55 10.93 -16.98
N PRO A 173 11.38 9.90 -16.74
CA PRO A 173 12.65 10.07 -16.02
C PRO A 173 13.64 11.02 -16.69
N SER A 174 13.63 11.12 -18.03
CA SER A 174 14.59 11.95 -18.78
C SER A 174 14.37 13.45 -18.59
N THR A 175 13.13 13.87 -18.34
CA THR A 175 12.73 15.28 -18.14
C THR A 175 12.30 15.56 -16.70
N ASP A 176 12.35 14.55 -15.83
CA ASP A 176 11.87 14.56 -14.45
C ASP A 176 10.49 15.24 -14.30
N SER A 177 9.54 14.83 -15.13
CA SER A 177 8.20 15.43 -15.19
C SER A 177 7.12 14.37 -15.30
N ILE A 178 5.95 14.68 -14.76
CA ILE A 178 4.73 13.90 -14.88
C ILE A 178 3.86 14.57 -15.94
N THR A 179 3.43 13.81 -16.93
CA THR A 179 2.39 14.26 -17.86
C THR A 179 1.07 13.65 -17.43
N MET A 180 0.02 14.46 -17.35
CA MET A 180 -1.35 14.02 -17.09
C MET A 180 -2.25 14.39 -18.29
N PRO A 181 -3.27 13.58 -18.61
CA PRO A 181 -4.38 14.03 -19.43
C PRO A 181 -5.09 15.21 -18.76
N ALA A 182 -5.72 16.07 -19.56
CA ALA A 182 -6.58 17.12 -19.03
C ALA A 182 -7.71 16.48 -18.17
N PRO A 183 -8.09 17.08 -17.03
CA PRO A 183 -9.10 16.51 -16.13
C PRO A 183 -10.42 16.11 -16.82
N GLU A 184 -10.82 16.85 -17.86
CA GLU A 184 -12.06 16.60 -18.63
C GLU A 184 -12.03 15.30 -19.44
N LEU A 185 -10.86 14.68 -19.60
CA LEU A 185 -10.71 13.38 -20.26
C LEU A 185 -10.94 12.20 -19.33
N PHE A 186 -11.04 12.44 -18.02
CA PHE A 186 -11.42 11.43 -17.04
C PHE A 186 -12.93 11.30 -16.98
N ASN A 187 -13.41 10.08 -16.74
CA ASN A 187 -14.83 9.76 -16.70
C ASN A 187 -15.15 9.04 -15.39
N ASP A 188 -16.40 9.11 -14.96
CA ASP A 188 -16.90 8.30 -13.85
C ASP A 188 -16.81 6.80 -14.20
N THR A 189 -16.65 5.99 -13.16
CA THR A 189 -16.62 4.53 -13.22
C THR A 189 -17.65 3.96 -12.24
N LYS A 190 -17.77 2.63 -12.15
CA LYS A 190 -18.70 2.01 -11.20
C LYS A 190 -18.40 2.38 -9.75
N THR A 191 -17.12 2.66 -9.43
CA THR A 191 -16.61 2.76 -8.05
C THR A 191 -15.91 4.08 -7.74
N ALA A 192 -15.72 4.97 -8.72
CA ALA A 192 -15.04 6.25 -8.51
C ALA A 192 -15.48 7.32 -9.52
N THR A 193 -15.54 8.57 -9.07
CA THR A 193 -15.79 9.75 -9.91
C THR A 193 -14.60 10.08 -10.83
N ALA A 194 -14.83 10.85 -11.89
CA ALA A 194 -13.78 11.35 -12.78
C ALA A 194 -12.64 12.04 -12.01
N THR A 195 -12.97 12.81 -10.98
CA THR A 195 -11.98 13.49 -10.13
C THR A 195 -11.15 12.52 -9.30
N GLU A 196 -11.77 11.53 -8.67
CA GLU A 196 -11.04 10.49 -7.94
C GLU A 196 -10.12 9.69 -8.87
N ASN A 197 -10.58 9.40 -10.09
CA ASN A 197 -9.78 8.73 -11.11
C ASN A 197 -8.55 9.56 -11.51
N PHE A 198 -8.68 10.89 -11.60
CA PHE A 198 -7.55 11.79 -11.84
C PHE A 198 -6.48 11.66 -10.75
N TYR A 199 -6.87 11.80 -9.47
CA TYR A 199 -5.91 11.70 -8.36
C TYR A 199 -5.34 10.31 -8.18
N SER A 200 -6.13 9.24 -8.36
CA SER A 200 -5.63 7.88 -8.32
C SER A 200 -4.51 7.67 -9.34
N VAL A 201 -4.67 8.20 -10.56
CA VAL A 201 -3.63 8.15 -11.59
C VAL A 201 -2.46 9.06 -11.25
N LEU A 202 -2.70 10.26 -10.72
CA LEU A 202 -1.63 11.16 -10.31
C LEU A 202 -0.78 10.57 -9.17
N PHE A 203 -1.39 9.91 -8.18
CA PHE A 203 -0.67 9.20 -7.11
C PHE A 203 0.17 8.04 -7.63
N HIS A 204 -0.30 7.34 -8.65
CA HIS A 204 0.48 6.32 -9.35
C HIS A 204 1.73 6.95 -10.01
N GLU A 205 1.55 8.03 -10.77
CA GLU A 205 2.67 8.69 -11.44
C GLU A 205 3.63 9.38 -10.45
N LEU A 206 3.13 9.92 -9.34
CA LEU A 206 3.95 10.43 -8.23
C LEU A 206 4.75 9.32 -7.56
N THR A 207 4.17 8.12 -7.46
CA THR A 207 4.89 6.96 -6.95
C THR A 207 6.04 6.60 -7.87
N HIS A 208 5.84 6.56 -9.20
CA HIS A 208 6.94 6.43 -10.15
C HIS A 208 7.96 7.57 -10.03
N TRP A 209 7.49 8.81 -9.94
CA TRP A 209 8.33 9.98 -9.78
C TRP A 209 9.25 9.84 -8.57
N SER A 210 8.78 9.42 -7.39
CA SER A 210 9.65 9.21 -6.20
C SER A 210 10.87 8.30 -6.46
N GLY A 211 10.84 7.45 -7.49
CA GLY A 211 11.94 6.58 -7.90
C GLY A 211 13.10 7.27 -8.63
N GLY A 212 12.99 8.55 -8.96
CA GLY A 212 14.04 9.30 -9.66
C GLY A 212 15.39 9.34 -8.93
N LYS A 213 16.46 9.62 -9.69
CA LYS A 213 17.86 9.52 -9.24
C LYS A 213 18.20 10.36 -8.00
N SER A 214 17.59 11.54 -7.88
CA SER A 214 17.78 12.45 -6.74
C SER A 214 16.91 12.13 -5.52
N ARG A 215 16.07 11.09 -5.60
CA ARG A 215 15.06 10.72 -4.60
C ARG A 215 15.33 9.32 -4.06
N LEU A 216 14.47 8.35 -4.35
CA LEU A 216 14.68 6.95 -3.93
C LEU A 216 15.61 6.17 -4.86
N ASN A 217 16.04 6.76 -5.98
CA ASN A 217 17.03 6.20 -6.90
C ASN A 217 16.75 4.73 -7.27
N ARG A 218 15.50 4.42 -7.62
CA ARG A 218 15.11 3.11 -8.14
C ARG A 218 15.67 2.96 -9.56
N ASP A 219 15.95 1.73 -9.98
CA ASP A 219 16.46 1.49 -11.33
C ASP A 219 15.33 1.56 -12.36
N LEU A 220 15.16 2.76 -12.92
CA LEU A 220 14.15 3.04 -13.95
C LEU A 220 14.72 2.94 -15.38
N LYS A 221 15.98 2.54 -15.54
CA LYS A 221 16.63 2.48 -16.86
C LYS A 221 16.20 1.24 -17.61
N GLY A 222 15.86 1.41 -18.89
CA GLY A 222 15.62 0.29 -19.78
C GLY A 222 14.41 -0.58 -19.42
N LEU A 223 13.47 -0.08 -18.60
CA LEU A 223 12.31 -0.86 -18.15
C LEU A 223 11.50 -1.41 -19.32
N LYS A 224 11.30 -0.60 -20.38
CA LYS A 224 10.56 -1.02 -21.59
C LYS A 224 11.18 -2.24 -22.29
N GLN A 225 12.48 -2.45 -22.13
CA GLN A 225 13.22 -3.59 -22.69
C GLN A 225 13.22 -4.81 -21.75
N ASN A 226 12.95 -4.62 -20.45
CA ASN A 226 12.89 -5.68 -19.45
C ASN A 226 11.49 -5.78 -18.84
N LYS A 227 10.66 -6.67 -19.42
CA LYS A 227 9.26 -6.88 -18.99
C LYS A 227 9.10 -7.18 -17.50
N SER A 228 10.04 -7.92 -16.90
CA SER A 228 9.96 -8.28 -15.47
C SER A 228 10.25 -7.08 -14.57
N ALA A 229 11.31 -6.32 -14.88
CA ALA A 229 11.63 -5.09 -14.15
C ALA A 229 10.51 -4.04 -14.31
N TYR A 230 9.94 -3.94 -15.50
CA TYR A 230 8.79 -3.07 -15.75
C TYR A 230 7.56 -3.48 -14.93
N ALA A 231 7.20 -4.77 -14.94
CA ALA A 231 6.09 -5.27 -14.12
C ALA A 231 6.31 -5.02 -12.62
N PHE A 232 7.54 -5.15 -12.13
CA PHE A 232 7.86 -4.86 -10.73
C PHE A 232 7.69 -3.38 -10.39
N GLU A 233 8.17 -2.47 -11.23
CA GLU A 233 8.02 -1.01 -11.00
C GLU A 233 6.56 -0.56 -11.13
N GLU A 234 5.77 -1.14 -12.05
CA GLU A 234 4.33 -0.89 -12.12
C GLU A 234 3.61 -1.41 -10.86
N LEU A 235 3.99 -2.57 -10.31
CA LEU A 235 3.41 -3.04 -9.04
C LEU A 235 3.74 -2.08 -7.88
N ILE A 236 4.94 -1.51 -7.86
CA ILE A 236 5.32 -0.48 -6.88
C ILE A 236 4.40 0.74 -7.01
N ALA A 237 4.19 1.23 -8.24
CA ALA A 237 3.33 2.39 -8.49
C ALA A 237 1.86 2.13 -8.13
N GLU A 238 1.33 0.95 -8.48
CA GLU A 238 -0.03 0.54 -8.12
C GLU A 238 -0.24 0.42 -6.62
N LEU A 239 0.70 -0.20 -5.90
CA LEU A 239 0.63 -0.29 -4.45
C LEU A 239 0.81 1.08 -3.78
N GLY A 240 1.67 1.95 -4.32
CA GLY A 240 1.84 3.30 -3.79
C GLY A 240 0.56 4.13 -3.92
N ALA A 241 -0.08 4.09 -5.09
CA ALA A 241 -1.40 4.71 -5.29
C ALA A 241 -2.45 4.11 -4.35
N ALA A 242 -2.51 2.77 -4.24
CA ALA A 242 -3.42 2.08 -3.33
C ALA A 242 -3.22 2.49 -1.86
N PHE A 243 -1.99 2.76 -1.43
CA PHE A 243 -1.68 3.18 -0.07
C PHE A 243 -1.98 4.68 0.17
N LEU A 244 -1.93 5.52 -0.86
CA LEU A 244 -2.24 6.95 -0.79
C LEU A 244 -3.74 7.23 -0.86
N CYS A 245 -4.47 6.59 -1.78
CA CYS A 245 -5.89 6.84 -2.03
C CYS A 245 -6.77 6.86 -0.75
N PRO A 246 -6.66 5.87 0.17
CA PRO A 246 -7.47 5.86 1.39
C PRO A 246 -7.15 6.99 2.37
N LYS A 247 -5.96 7.62 2.28
CA LYS A 247 -5.59 8.75 3.16
C LYS A 247 -6.38 10.02 2.84
N PHE A 248 -6.82 10.15 1.59
CA PHE A 248 -7.62 11.27 1.09
C PHE A 248 -9.09 10.88 0.88
N ASN A 249 -9.46 9.63 1.21
CA ASN A 249 -10.78 9.05 0.93
C ASN A 249 -11.16 9.20 -0.56
N ILE A 250 -10.20 8.83 -1.41
CA ILE A 250 -10.28 8.78 -2.87
C ILE A 250 -10.36 7.30 -3.27
N GLY A 251 -11.30 6.96 -4.16
CA GLY A 251 -11.35 5.63 -4.78
C GLY A 251 -10.14 5.38 -5.69
N GLN A 252 -9.56 4.17 -5.63
CA GLN A 252 -8.53 3.76 -6.59
C GLN A 252 -9.19 3.11 -7.81
N PHE A 253 -8.77 3.51 -9.01
CA PHE A 253 -9.29 2.98 -10.26
C PHE A 253 -8.22 2.35 -11.16
N ALA A 254 -8.69 1.44 -12.00
CA ALA A 254 -7.90 0.58 -12.86
C ALA A 254 -7.53 1.27 -14.19
N ARG A 255 -6.27 1.18 -14.65
CA ARG A 255 -5.96 1.57 -16.03
C ARG A 255 -6.28 0.44 -16.99
N LYS A 256 -6.77 0.75 -18.19
CA LYS A 256 -7.18 -0.23 -19.22
C LYS A 256 -6.10 -1.25 -19.61
N ASP A 257 -4.81 -0.92 -19.44
CA ASP A 257 -3.69 -1.77 -19.85
C ASP A 257 -3.19 -2.72 -18.71
N HIS A 258 -3.83 -2.72 -17.54
CA HIS A 258 -3.29 -3.40 -16.35
C HIS A 258 -3.49 -4.92 -16.28
N ALA A 259 -4.46 -5.50 -16.99
CA ALA A 259 -4.69 -6.96 -16.98
C ALA A 259 -3.42 -7.74 -17.36
N GLN A 260 -2.59 -7.17 -18.24
CA GLN A 260 -1.29 -7.73 -18.63
C GLN A 260 -0.30 -7.77 -17.46
N TYR A 261 -0.31 -6.76 -16.59
CA TYR A 261 0.57 -6.70 -15.43
C TYR A 261 0.16 -7.69 -14.35
N ILE A 262 -1.14 -7.84 -14.06
CA ILE A 262 -1.63 -8.83 -13.08
C ILE A 262 -1.18 -10.24 -13.45
N ALA A 263 -1.36 -10.64 -14.71
CA ALA A 263 -0.89 -11.95 -15.19
C ALA A 263 0.63 -12.11 -15.01
N SER A 264 1.41 -11.05 -15.26
CA SER A 264 2.85 -11.06 -15.05
C SER A 264 3.23 -11.15 -13.57
N TRP A 265 2.53 -10.44 -12.68
CA TRP A 265 2.78 -10.49 -11.24
C TRP A 265 2.43 -11.84 -10.65
N LEU A 266 1.26 -12.40 -11.03
CA LEU A 266 0.83 -13.73 -10.62
C LEU A 266 1.89 -14.77 -10.96
N LYS A 267 2.42 -14.73 -12.19
CA LYS A 267 3.51 -15.62 -12.61
C LYS A 267 4.74 -15.45 -11.73
N VAL A 268 5.22 -14.22 -11.52
CA VAL A 268 6.44 -13.97 -10.75
C VAL A 268 6.25 -14.28 -9.26
N MET A 269 5.09 -14.02 -8.67
CA MET A 269 4.81 -14.34 -7.26
C MET A 269 4.77 -15.84 -6.98
N LYS A 270 4.34 -16.66 -7.95
CA LYS A 270 4.41 -18.12 -7.85
C LYS A 270 5.87 -18.63 -7.85
N ASP A 271 6.77 -17.93 -8.53
CA ASP A 271 8.19 -18.30 -8.63
C ASP A 271 9.07 -17.68 -7.51
N ASP A 272 8.81 -16.43 -7.10
CA ASP A 272 9.49 -15.72 -6.00
C ASP A 272 8.47 -15.19 -4.95
N PRO A 273 8.25 -15.92 -3.85
CA PRO A 273 7.40 -15.50 -2.73
C PRO A 273 7.84 -14.21 -2.03
N LYS A 274 9.04 -13.68 -2.32
CA LYS A 274 9.49 -12.39 -1.79
C LYS A 274 9.15 -11.22 -2.71
N PHE A 275 8.65 -11.48 -3.92
CA PHE A 275 8.37 -10.45 -4.91
C PHE A 275 7.41 -9.38 -4.36
N VAL A 276 6.27 -9.80 -3.81
CA VAL A 276 5.27 -8.87 -3.25
C VAL A 276 5.78 -8.14 -2.01
N PHE A 277 6.66 -8.76 -1.22
CA PHE A 277 7.28 -8.12 -0.06
C PHE A 277 8.21 -6.99 -0.48
N LYS A 278 9.05 -7.23 -1.51
CA LYS A 278 9.96 -6.22 -2.06
C LYS A 278 9.16 -5.06 -2.69
N ALA A 279 8.14 -5.37 -3.49
CA ALA A 279 7.30 -4.36 -4.12
C ALA A 279 6.55 -3.52 -3.09
N SER A 280 5.91 -4.16 -2.11
CA SER A 280 5.19 -3.47 -1.03
C SER A 280 6.12 -2.61 -0.16
N ALA A 281 7.35 -3.06 0.10
CA ALA A 281 8.33 -2.27 0.83
C ALA A 281 8.78 -1.04 0.03
N ALA A 282 9.03 -1.20 -1.27
CA ALA A 282 9.38 -0.08 -2.15
C ALA A 282 8.22 0.92 -2.30
N ALA A 283 6.99 0.44 -2.41
CA ALA A 283 5.79 1.27 -2.41
C ALA A 283 5.64 2.03 -1.07
N ASN A 284 5.83 1.37 0.07
CA ASN A 284 5.80 2.01 1.37
C ASN A 284 6.88 3.10 1.51
N ASN A 285 8.08 2.87 0.99
CA ASN A 285 9.15 3.88 0.97
C ASN A 285 8.81 5.06 0.06
N ALA A 286 8.17 4.81 -1.09
CA ALA A 286 7.68 5.86 -1.98
C ALA A 286 6.63 6.74 -1.29
N VAL A 287 5.65 6.13 -0.63
CA VAL A 287 4.62 6.85 0.14
C VAL A 287 5.26 7.64 1.26
N ALA A 288 6.11 7.02 2.08
CA ALA A 288 6.80 7.71 3.18
C ALA A 288 7.67 8.88 2.69
N TYR A 289 8.31 8.75 1.52
CA TYR A 289 9.05 9.84 0.90
C TYR A 289 8.13 11.00 0.52
N LEU A 290 6.99 10.72 -0.15
CA LEU A 290 6.03 11.76 -0.55
C LEU A 290 5.37 12.44 0.66
N GLU A 291 5.08 11.67 1.72
CA GLU A 291 4.59 12.20 3.00
C GLU A 291 5.64 13.07 3.71
N GLY A 292 6.92 12.73 3.60
CA GLY A 292 8.01 13.53 4.13
C GLY A 292 8.26 14.85 3.40
N LEU A 293 7.60 15.09 2.25
CA LEU A 293 7.64 16.37 1.53
C LEU A 293 6.54 17.35 1.98
N GLN A 294 5.62 16.89 2.83
CA GLN A 294 4.54 17.74 3.32
C GLN A 294 5.09 18.69 4.38
N SER A 295 4.62 19.95 4.40
CA SER A 295 4.89 20.85 5.52
C SER A 295 4.34 20.24 6.81
N ASP A 296 5.04 20.42 7.94
CA ASP A 296 4.50 20.03 9.24
C ASP A 296 3.11 20.67 9.40
N MET A 297 2.07 19.85 9.41
CA MET A 297 0.67 20.24 9.64
C MET A 297 0.44 20.69 11.11
N SER A 298 1.44 21.31 11.74
CA SER A 298 1.45 21.74 13.14
C SER A 298 1.29 23.25 13.33
N GLU A 299 1.25 24.05 12.25
CA GLU A 299 1.14 25.52 12.34
C GLU A 299 -0.23 26.10 11.95
N ALA A 300 -1.26 25.27 11.76
CA ALA A 300 -2.64 25.74 11.54
C ALA A 300 -3.59 25.14 12.58
N ALA A 301 -3.51 25.62 13.82
CA ALA A 301 -4.52 25.48 14.87
C ALA A 301 -4.74 26.82 15.56
#